data_AF-A0A0C2H3J2-F1
#
_entry.id   AF-A0A0C2H3J2-F1
#
_cell.length_a   1.000
_cell.length_b   1.000
_cell.length_c   1.000
_cell.angle_alpha   90.00
_cell.angle_beta   90.00
_cell.angle_gamma   90.00
#
_symmetry.space_group_name_H-M   'P 1'
#
loop_
_entity.id
_entity.type
_entity.pdbx_description
1 polymer ?
#
loop_
_entity_poly.entity_id
_entity_poly.type
_entity_poly.pdbx_seq_one_letter_code
_entity_poly.pdbx_strand_id
1 'polypeptide(L)'
;MLQRGVDSSSIALITFYKEQHRDLEDFAKETGIDISTVDSVQGRERDVISLLTTKTDSDRDASGFLDAPRRMNVALTRCRHGQMVLGHLPSLSRLPQWRRVINRALDRMAVIPDTDVQLLFDGQ
;
A
#
# COMPACT_ATOMS: atom_id res chain seq x y z
N MET A 1 3.01 12.54 -7.12
CA MET A 1 2.20 13.25 -6.10
C MET A 1 2.88 14.52 -5.63
N LEU A 2 4.07 14.45 -5.00
CA LEU A 2 4.79 15.64 -4.52
C LEU A 2 5.06 16.66 -5.63
N GLN A 3 5.53 16.20 -6.80
CA GLN A 3 5.74 17.05 -7.99
C GLN A 3 4.45 17.74 -8.50
N ARG A 4 3.28 17.23 -8.12
CA ARG A 4 1.96 17.80 -8.45
C ARG A 4 1.40 18.67 -7.32
N GLY A 5 2.20 19.02 -6.32
CA GLY A 5 1.82 19.92 -5.23
C GLY A 5 1.05 19.29 -4.08
N VAL A 6 0.95 17.96 -4.01
CA VAL A 6 0.38 17.28 -2.83
C VAL A 6 1.37 17.40 -1.68
N ASP A 7 0.91 17.95 -0.55
CA ASP A 7 1.72 18.13 0.65
C ASP A 7 2.13 16.77 1.25
N SER A 8 3.40 16.63 1.65
CA SER A 8 3.93 15.38 2.20
C SER A 8 3.22 14.94 3.48
N SER A 9 2.70 15.89 4.29
CA SER A 9 1.92 15.59 5.49
C SER A 9 0.56 14.96 5.19
N SER A 10 0.07 15.11 3.95
CA SER A 10 -1.18 14.49 3.47
C SER A 10 -0.98 13.05 2.99
N ILE A 11 0.26 12.60 2.84
CA ILE A 11 0.64 11.28 2.33
C ILE A 11 1.21 10.43 3.48
N ALA A 12 0.91 9.14 3.50
CA ALA A 12 1.68 8.17 4.28
C ALA A 12 2.01 6.91 3.48
N LEU A 13 3.14 6.31 3.82
CA LEU A 13 3.54 4.97 3.42
C LEU A 13 3.21 4.01 4.56
N ILE A 14 2.47 2.94 4.25
CA ILE A 14 2.26 1.83 5.16
C ILE A 14 2.90 0.59 4.55
N THR A 15 3.73 -0.11 5.31
CA THR A 15 4.35 -1.37 4.87
C THR A 15 3.97 -2.52 5.80
N PHE A 16 3.83 -3.72 5.24
CA PHE A 16 3.66 -4.92 6.05
C PHE A 16 4.95 -5.34 6.75
N TYR A 17 6.11 -5.11 6.14
CA TYR A 17 7.38 -5.69 6.58
C TYR A 17 8.36 -4.62 7.07
N LYS A 18 9.02 -4.90 8.20
CA LYS A 18 10.00 -4.01 8.84
C LYS A 18 11.22 -3.73 7.97
N GLU A 19 11.68 -4.69 7.19
CA GLU A 19 12.83 -4.46 6.30
C GLU A 19 12.46 -3.47 5.20
N GLN A 20 11.26 -3.56 4.60
CA GLN A 20 10.82 -2.53 3.65
C GLN A 20 10.60 -1.16 4.30
N HIS A 21 10.26 -1.11 5.60
CA HIS A 21 10.26 0.16 6.35
C HIS A 21 11.67 0.75 6.40
N ARG A 22 12.66 -0.05 6.79
CA ARG A 22 14.07 0.35 6.88
C ARG A 22 14.62 0.82 5.53
N ASP A 23 14.34 0.08 4.46
CA ASP A 23 14.80 0.41 3.11
C ASP A 23 14.26 1.76 2.59
N LEU A 24 13.12 2.20 3.12
CA LEU A 24 12.45 3.44 2.73
C LEU A 24 12.63 4.58 3.74
N GLU A 25 13.39 4.38 4.83
CA GLU A 25 13.57 5.41 5.85
C GLU A 25 14.23 6.67 5.29
N ASP A 26 15.27 6.53 4.47
CA ASP A 26 15.99 7.68 3.94
C ASP A 26 15.13 8.46 2.93
N PHE A 27 14.40 7.74 2.07
CA PHE A 27 13.39 8.34 1.20
C PHE A 27 12.32 9.11 2.00
N ALA A 28 11.81 8.53 3.09
CA ALA A 28 10.82 9.17 3.94
C ALA A 28 11.38 10.42 4.63
N LYS A 29 12.64 10.39 5.10
CA LYS A 29 13.33 11.56 5.68
C LYS A 29 13.52 12.67 4.65
N GLU A 30 13.96 12.33 3.44
CA GLU A 30 14.20 13.29 2.35
C GLU A 30 12.91 13.95 1.87
N THR A 31 11.81 13.19 1.81
CA THR A 31 10.51 13.68 1.32
C THR A 31 9.62 14.26 2.42
N GLY A 32 9.92 14.00 3.68
CA GLY A 32 9.06 14.33 4.82
C GLY A 32 7.76 13.51 4.88
N ILE A 33 7.65 12.42 4.13
CA ILE A 33 6.47 11.54 4.15
C ILE A 33 6.54 10.61 5.36
N ASP A 34 5.42 10.46 6.07
CA ASP A 34 5.32 9.52 7.19
C ASP A 34 5.36 8.06 6.70
N ILE A 35 6.19 7.23 7.33
CA ILE A 35 6.30 5.80 7.03
C ILE A 35 6.14 4.96 8.29
N SER A 36 5.25 3.98 8.23
CA SER A 36 4.94 3.09 9.34
C SER A 36 4.73 1.65 8.90
N THR A 37 4.98 0.70 9.79
CA THR A 37 4.54 -0.69 9.58
C THR A 37 3.07 -0.84 9.98
N VAL A 38 2.35 -1.82 9.42
CA VAL A 38 0.94 -2.10 9.76
C VAL A 38 0.70 -2.30 11.27
N ASP A 39 1.68 -2.85 11.99
CA ASP A 39 1.60 -3.08 13.44
C ASP A 39 1.97 -1.83 14.26
N SER A 40 2.65 -0.84 13.65
CA SER A 40 3.07 0.41 14.28
C SER A 40 2.20 1.62 13.90
N VAL A 41 1.18 1.44 13.05
CA VAL A 41 0.27 2.52 12.67
C VAL A 41 -0.47 3.02 13.92
N GLN A 42 -0.12 4.20 14.39
CA GLN A 42 -0.79 4.85 15.51
C GLN A 42 -1.89 5.78 15.00
N GLY A 43 -3.15 5.41 15.20
CA GLY A 43 -4.35 6.27 15.33
C GLY A 43 -4.60 7.45 14.37
N ARG A 44 -3.77 7.63 13.33
CA ARG A 44 -3.79 8.80 12.45
C ARG A 44 -4.12 8.33 11.04
N GLU A 45 -5.16 8.91 10.51
CA GLU A 45 -5.50 8.80 9.09
C GLU A 45 -4.59 9.74 8.28
N ARG A 46 -4.52 9.47 6.97
CA ARG A 46 -3.96 10.39 5.98
C ARG A 46 -4.90 10.51 4.80
N ASP A 47 -4.76 11.59 4.06
CA ASP A 47 -5.59 11.83 2.88
C ASP A 47 -5.29 10.77 1.81
N VAL A 48 -4.00 10.50 1.60
CA VAL A 48 -3.54 9.47 0.66
C VAL A 48 -2.61 8.48 1.35
N ILE A 49 -2.82 7.19 1.10
CA ILE A 49 -1.95 6.12 1.61
C ILE A 49 -1.43 5.27 0.47
N SER A 50 -0.12 5.03 0.45
CA SER A 50 0.49 3.98 -0.34
C SER A 50 0.79 2.77 0.56
N LEU A 51 0.07 1.68 0.31
CA LEU A 51 0.21 0.43 1.04
C LEU A 51 1.14 -0.52 0.27
N LEU A 52 2.22 -0.94 0.92
CA LEU A 52 3.27 -1.76 0.34
C LEU A 52 3.16 -3.19 0.90
N THR A 53 2.85 -4.15 0.03
CA THR A 53 2.69 -5.56 0.44
C THR A 53 3.99 -6.35 0.39
N THR A 54 5.03 -5.83 -0.26
CA THR A 54 6.42 -6.34 -0.42
C THR A 54 6.58 -7.71 -1.09
N LYS A 55 5.63 -8.63 -0.90
CA LYS A 55 5.85 -10.05 -1.15
C LYS A 55 5.45 -10.46 -2.57
N THR A 56 6.41 -11.00 -3.31
CA THR A 56 6.21 -11.56 -4.65
C THR A 56 5.98 -13.07 -4.62
N ASP A 57 6.34 -13.78 -3.54
CA ASP A 57 6.30 -15.25 -3.46
C ASP A 57 5.35 -15.82 -2.40
N SER A 58 4.67 -16.91 -2.75
CA SER A 58 3.67 -17.60 -1.95
C SER A 58 4.27 -18.62 -0.97
N ASP A 59 5.34 -18.27 -0.26
CA ASP A 59 5.77 -19.07 0.89
C ASP A 59 4.65 -19.10 1.95
N ARG A 60 4.27 -20.31 2.38
CA ARG A 60 3.12 -20.54 3.28
C ARG A 60 3.22 -19.71 4.57
N ASP A 61 4.40 -19.53 5.14
CA ASP A 61 4.52 -18.88 6.45
C ASP A 61 4.25 -17.36 6.40
N ALA A 62 4.67 -16.68 5.33
CA ALA A 62 4.40 -15.26 5.19
C ALA A 62 3.02 -14.95 4.57
N SER A 63 2.27 -15.97 4.13
CA SER A 63 0.87 -15.82 3.68
C SER A 63 -0.06 -15.43 4.84
N GLY A 64 0.15 -16.01 6.04
CA GLY A 64 -0.69 -15.75 7.21
C GLY A 64 -0.51 -14.35 7.80
N PHE A 65 0.68 -13.76 7.66
CA PHE A 65 0.94 -12.39 8.11
C PHE A 65 0.24 -11.35 7.22
N LEU A 66 0.38 -11.50 5.90
CA LEU A 66 -0.17 -10.57 4.92
C LEU A 66 -1.69 -10.68 4.81
N ASP A 67 -2.25 -11.90 4.93
CA ASP A 67 -3.70 -12.15 4.88
C ASP A 67 -4.41 -12.02 6.25
N ALA A 68 -3.71 -11.51 7.27
CA ALA A 68 -4.26 -11.35 8.61
C ALA A 68 -5.38 -10.28 8.62
N PRO A 69 -6.65 -10.64 8.91
CA PRO A 69 -7.78 -9.71 8.75
C PRO A 69 -7.64 -8.43 9.59
N ARG A 70 -7.09 -8.52 10.80
CA ARG A 70 -6.88 -7.35 11.66
C ARG A 70 -5.88 -6.36 11.06
N ARG A 71 -4.78 -6.86 10.49
CA ARG A 71 -3.75 -6.02 9.85
C ARG A 71 -4.25 -5.42 8.56
N MET A 72 -4.98 -6.19 7.76
CA MET A 72 -5.63 -5.68 6.56
C MET A 72 -6.65 -4.61 6.88
N ASN A 73 -7.49 -4.79 7.91
CA ASN A 73 -8.43 -3.75 8.33
C ASN A 73 -7.71 -2.46 8.71
N VAL A 74 -6.62 -2.55 9.49
CA VAL A 74 -5.79 -1.38 9.80
C VAL A 74 -5.23 -0.77 8.53
N ALA A 75 -4.62 -1.55 7.65
CA ALA A 75 -3.99 -1.04 6.44
C ALA A 75 -4.99 -0.37 5.47
N LEU A 76 -6.16 -0.97 5.26
CA LEU A 76 -7.15 -0.53 4.26
C LEU A 76 -8.05 0.63 4.73
N THR A 77 -8.16 0.88 6.05
CA THR A 77 -9.11 1.88 6.61
C THR A 77 -8.46 3.20 7.03
N ARG A 78 -7.18 3.43 6.69
CA ARG A 78 -6.43 4.62 7.16
C ARG A 78 -6.47 5.80 6.20
N CYS A 79 -6.95 5.60 4.97
CA CYS A 79 -7.02 6.66 3.97
C CYS A 79 -8.35 7.41 4.00
N ARG A 80 -8.33 8.73 3.79
CA ARG A 80 -9.55 9.56 3.69
C ARG A 80 -10.01 9.77 2.25
N HIS A 81 -9.08 10.05 1.34
CA HIS A 81 -9.40 10.37 -0.07
C HIS A 81 -9.03 9.24 -1.02
N GLY A 82 -7.89 8.57 -0.79
CA GLY A 82 -7.48 7.49 -1.69
C GLY A 82 -6.38 6.61 -1.11
N GLN A 83 -6.36 5.36 -1.58
CA GLN A 83 -5.30 4.42 -1.28
C GLN A 83 -4.78 3.76 -2.54
N MET A 84 -3.47 3.67 -2.65
CA MET A 84 -2.78 2.88 -3.66
C MET A 84 -2.18 1.65 -2.99
N VAL A 85 -2.45 0.46 -3.54
CA VAL A 85 -1.85 -0.78 -3.04
C VAL A 85 -0.85 -1.26 -4.06
N LEU A 86 0.42 -1.35 -3.66
CA LEU A 86 1.50 -1.88 -4.48
C LEU A 86 1.74 -3.33 -4.07
N GLY A 87 1.51 -4.25 -5.02
CA GLY A 87 1.68 -5.67 -4.74
C GLY A 87 1.68 -6.55 -5.98
N HIS A 88 2.16 -7.77 -5.81
CA HIS A 88 2.22 -8.77 -6.88
C HIS A 88 0.88 -9.50 -7.02
N LEU A 89 0.14 -9.18 -8.08
CA LEU A 89 -1.22 -9.66 -8.32
C LEU A 89 -1.38 -11.19 -8.22
N PRO A 90 -0.52 -12.04 -8.84
CA PRO A 90 -0.63 -13.49 -8.72
C PRO A 90 -0.47 -14.01 -7.29
N SER A 91 0.36 -13.36 -6.47
CA SER A 91 0.64 -13.81 -5.11
C SER A 91 -0.44 -13.38 -4.13
N LEU A 92 -0.93 -12.15 -4.25
CA LEU A 92 -2.05 -11.66 -3.45
C LEU A 92 -3.37 -12.38 -3.80
N SER A 93 -3.58 -12.74 -5.07
CA SER A 93 -4.80 -13.45 -5.50
C SER A 93 -4.93 -14.87 -4.92
N ARG A 94 -3.83 -15.45 -4.43
CA ARG A 94 -3.82 -16.75 -3.74
C ARG A 94 -4.23 -16.66 -2.27
N LEU A 95 -4.25 -15.46 -1.70
CA LEU A 95 -4.59 -15.22 -0.31
C LEU A 95 -6.10 -14.94 -0.18
N PRO A 96 -6.86 -15.69 0.64
CA PRO A 96 -8.31 -15.58 0.71
C PRO A 96 -8.86 -14.17 0.94
N GLN A 97 -8.30 -13.38 1.84
CA GLN A 97 -8.80 -12.04 2.12
C GLN A 97 -8.36 -11.05 1.02
N TRP A 98 -7.09 -11.08 0.60
CA TRP A 98 -6.62 -10.22 -0.49
C TRP A 98 -7.31 -10.48 -1.81
N ARG A 99 -7.65 -11.74 -2.12
CA ARG A 99 -8.45 -12.08 -3.30
C ARG A 99 -9.77 -11.33 -3.33
N ARG A 100 -10.41 -11.09 -2.17
CA ARG A 100 -11.64 -10.29 -2.10
C ARG A 100 -11.38 -8.83 -2.44
N VAL A 101 -10.28 -8.26 -1.94
CA VAL A 101 -9.85 -6.88 -2.25
C VAL A 101 -9.55 -6.74 -3.76
N ILE A 102 -8.81 -7.69 -4.32
CA ILE A 102 -8.44 -7.72 -5.74
C ILE A 102 -9.66 -7.82 -6.63
N ASN A 103 -10.58 -8.75 -6.34
CA ASN A 103 -11.81 -8.88 -7.12
C ASN A 103 -12.60 -7.56 -7.11
N ARG A 104 -12.69 -6.88 -5.95
CA ARG A 104 -13.35 -5.57 -5.86
C ARG A 104 -12.63 -4.47 -6.65
N ALA A 105 -11.31 -4.54 -6.76
CA ALA A 105 -10.52 -3.60 -7.57
C ALA A 105 -10.69 -3.88 -9.07
N LEU A 106 -10.70 -5.16 -9.48
CA LEU A 106 -10.95 -5.58 -10.86
C LEU A 106 -12.35 -5.16 -11.33
N ASP A 107 -13.38 -5.36 -10.51
CA ASP A 107 -14.77 -4.92 -10.79
C ASP A 107 -14.87 -3.42 -11.06
N ARG A 108 -13.89 -2.63 -10.59
CA ARG A 108 -13.83 -1.16 -10.71
C ARG A 108 -12.80 -0.69 -11.73
N MET A 109 -12.15 -1.60 -12.46
CA MET A 109 -11.01 -1.28 -13.35
C MET A 109 -9.88 -0.53 -12.62
N ALA A 110 -9.66 -0.86 -11.34
CA ALA A 110 -8.70 -0.22 -10.45
C ALA A 110 -7.42 -1.06 -10.24
N VAL A 111 -7.15 -2.01 -11.13
CA VAL A 111 -5.89 -2.78 -11.17
C VAL A 111 -5.14 -2.36 -12.40
N ILE A 112 -3.94 -1.80 -12.21
CA ILE A 112 -3.14 -1.19 -13.27
C ILE A 112 -1.75 -1.84 -13.24
N PRO A 113 -1.23 -2.31 -14.40
CA PRO A 113 0.13 -2.82 -14.50
C PRO A 113 1.17 -1.76 -14.13
N ASP A 114 2.35 -2.19 -13.71
CA ASP A 114 3.46 -1.28 -13.38
C ASP A 114 3.89 -0.43 -14.58
N THR A 115 3.78 -0.96 -15.80
CA THR A 115 4.06 -0.25 -17.06
C THR A 115 3.18 0.97 -17.28
N ASP A 116 2.00 0.99 -16.68
CA ASP A 116 0.96 1.98 -16.94
C ASP A 116 0.82 2.97 -15.77
N VAL A 117 1.62 2.83 -14.71
CA VAL A 117 1.55 3.69 -13.51
C VAL A 117 1.78 5.16 -13.85
N GLN A 118 2.63 5.46 -14.84
CA GLN A 118 2.87 6.84 -15.27
C GLN A 118 1.57 7.49 -15.80
N LEU A 119 0.72 6.74 -16.50
CA LEU A 119 -0.54 7.25 -17.06
C LEU A 119 -1.52 7.76 -15.98
N LEU A 120 -1.45 7.22 -14.76
CA LEU A 120 -2.23 7.73 -13.61
C LEU A 120 -1.85 9.15 -13.21
N PHE A 121 -0.59 9.53 -13.47
CA PHE A 121 -0.01 10.80 -13.08
C PHE A 121 0.39 11.67 -14.27
N ASP A 122 0.08 11.26 -15.49
CA ASP A 122 0.30 12.06 -16.71
C ASP A 122 -1.01 12.62 -17.26
N GLY A 123 -2.16 12.11 -16.80
CA GLY A 123 -3.47 12.70 -17.05
C GLY A 123 -3.72 13.90 -16.11
N GLN A 124 -4.11 15.04 -16.71
CA GLN A 124 -4.37 16.38 -16.14
C GLN A 124 -3.20 17.35 -16.26
#